data_AF-A0A8H3GU23-F1
#
_entry.id   AF-A0A8H3GU23-F1
#
_cell.length_a   1.000
_cell.length_b   1.000
_cell.length_c   1.000
_cell.angle_alpha   90.00
_cell.angle_beta   90.00
_cell.angle_gamma   90.00
#
_symmetry.space_group_name_H-M   'P 1'
#
loop_
_entity.id
_entity.type
_entity.pdbx_description
1 polymer ?
#
loop_
_entity_poly.entity_id
_entity_poly.type
_entity_poly.pdbx_seq_one_letter_code
_entity_poly.pdbx_strand_id
1 'polypeptide(L)'
;MAGSKKLKSKAAATDASDKKVNSNPENAPYSLFPLSRYASLLGSQTLGLGFTLGMLPRTRVLQNELASLFGTLDAPKTSQDHPQHPFLAPLTESPARTIFWLCAGSLVLIGWGAGSLRIWHKASETDRSHPTEQPSTTGSAEKTFLGTKVERPPIPARILASQDAAIAVAFSSPLVFVLLVLFGAPMSSHLIPTTFLAVLLSILTVWTPAYTFGLPSLTSQTLKAEERRQKWIGLFVEFSTRSPVDRAIVFPAIGAIIGCWLGALPMPLDWDRPWQAWPLTSAYMAIIGHLIGSGISLAVSIAQFLLIEAQLDKAAD
;
A
#
# COMPACT_ATOMS: atom_id res chain seq x y z
N MET A 1 10.92 -28.37 -74.72
CA MET A 1 11.02 -29.69 -74.06
C MET A 1 12.20 -29.65 -73.10
N ALA A 2 11.97 -30.04 -71.83
CA ALA A 2 12.93 -30.35 -70.76
C ALA A 2 13.95 -29.24 -70.38
N GLY A 3 14.11 -28.77 -69.15
CA GLY A 3 13.90 -29.37 -67.84
C GLY A 3 15.19 -30.01 -67.31
N SER A 4 15.94 -29.35 -66.41
CA SER A 4 16.37 -29.91 -65.11
C SER A 4 17.27 -28.96 -64.27
N LYS A 5 16.76 -28.67 -63.07
CA LYS A 5 17.29 -28.26 -61.75
C LYS A 5 18.81 -28.10 -61.49
N LYS A 6 19.14 -27.05 -60.71
CA LYS A 6 19.96 -27.14 -59.48
C LYS A 6 19.68 -25.98 -58.50
N LEU A 7 19.69 -26.33 -57.21
CA LEU A 7 19.36 -25.54 -56.02
C LEU A 7 20.28 -24.34 -55.77
N LYS A 8 19.76 -23.29 -55.12
CA LYS A 8 20.54 -22.42 -54.22
C LYS A 8 19.72 -21.96 -53.02
N SER A 9 20.32 -22.14 -51.85
CA SER A 9 19.83 -21.79 -50.51
C SER A 9 19.58 -20.29 -50.36
N LYS A 10 18.61 -19.91 -49.51
CA LYS A 10 18.48 -18.54 -49.01
C LYS A 10 18.41 -18.58 -47.48
N ALA A 11 19.49 -18.09 -46.88
CA ALA A 11 19.62 -17.87 -45.45
C ALA A 11 18.69 -16.74 -45.00
N ALA A 12 18.18 -16.89 -43.78
CA ALA A 12 17.34 -15.93 -43.09
C ALA A 12 18.13 -14.65 -42.77
N ALA A 13 17.56 -13.50 -43.15
CA ALA A 13 17.94 -12.20 -42.61
C ALA A 13 16.79 -11.74 -41.72
N THR A 14 17.10 -11.60 -40.43
CA THR A 14 16.29 -11.00 -39.38
C THR A 14 16.09 -9.51 -39.66
N ASP A 15 14.85 -9.10 -39.91
CA ASP A 15 14.46 -7.70 -40.02
C ASP A 15 13.96 -7.24 -38.64
N ALA A 16 14.83 -6.54 -37.91
CA ALA A 16 14.49 -5.91 -36.64
C ALA A 16 13.78 -4.59 -36.95
N SER A 17 12.44 -4.63 -36.97
CA SER A 17 11.62 -3.43 -37.07
C SER A 17 11.67 -2.67 -35.75
N ASP A 18 12.44 -1.59 -35.77
CA ASP A 18 12.61 -0.60 -34.71
C ASP A 18 11.26 0.12 -34.46
N LYS A 19 10.59 -0.24 -33.38
CA LYS A 19 9.34 0.42 -32.95
C LYS A 19 9.69 1.77 -32.33
N LYS A 20 9.68 2.81 -33.15
CA LYS A 20 9.72 4.21 -32.71
C LYS A 20 8.51 4.49 -31.81
N VAL A 21 8.73 4.55 -30.50
CA VAL A 21 7.72 4.96 -29.52
C VAL A 21 7.50 6.47 -29.70
N ASN A 22 6.35 6.85 -30.26
CA ASN A 22 5.88 8.24 -30.25
C ASN A 22 5.58 8.66 -28.80
N SER A 23 6.58 9.16 -28.09
CA SER A 23 6.41 9.82 -26.81
C SER A 23 6.02 11.27 -27.03
N ASN A 24 4.72 11.55 -27.14
CA ASN A 24 4.22 12.92 -26.99
C ASN A 24 4.42 13.34 -25.52
N PRO A 25 5.26 14.35 -25.22
CA PRO A 25 5.65 14.69 -23.85
C PRO A 25 4.52 15.29 -23.01
N GLU A 26 3.45 15.80 -23.64
CA GLU A 26 2.28 16.36 -22.95
C GLU A 26 1.40 15.31 -22.24
N ASN A 27 1.56 14.02 -22.55
CA ASN A 27 0.81 12.92 -21.93
C ASN A 27 1.56 12.20 -20.80
N ALA A 28 2.63 12.80 -20.25
CA ALA A 28 3.40 12.18 -19.19
C ALA A 28 2.58 12.10 -17.88
N PRO A 29 2.32 10.91 -17.31
CA PRO A 29 1.46 10.71 -16.13
C PRO A 29 2.01 11.31 -14.82
N TYR A 30 3.04 12.16 -14.90
CA TYR A 30 3.79 12.74 -13.78
C TYR A 30 3.57 14.24 -13.63
N SER A 31 3.13 14.95 -14.68
CA SER A 31 2.87 16.40 -14.62
C SER A 31 1.82 16.76 -13.55
N LEU A 32 0.92 15.83 -13.23
CA LEU A 32 -0.21 16.04 -12.33
C LEU A 32 -0.03 15.49 -10.91
N PHE A 33 1.06 14.76 -10.61
CA PHE A 33 1.22 14.13 -9.29
C PHE A 33 1.97 15.05 -8.31
N PRO A 34 1.34 15.49 -7.20
CA PRO A 34 2.00 16.43 -6.29
C PRO A 34 2.98 15.73 -5.36
N LEU A 35 4.23 15.57 -5.81
CA LEU A 35 5.31 14.95 -5.06
C LEU A 35 5.53 15.58 -3.69
N SER A 36 5.46 16.91 -3.58
CA SER A 36 5.62 17.64 -2.31
C SER A 36 4.50 17.33 -1.31
N ARG A 37 3.24 17.28 -1.78
CA ARG A 37 2.10 16.90 -0.94
C ARG A 37 2.14 15.42 -0.58
N TYR A 38 2.62 14.57 -1.47
CA TYR A 38 2.83 13.15 -1.17
C TYR A 38 3.93 12.94 -0.12
N ALA A 39 5.05 13.66 -0.23
CA ALA A 39 6.11 13.64 0.79
C ALA A 39 5.61 14.15 2.15
N SER A 40 4.82 15.23 2.18
CA SER A 40 4.19 15.74 3.40
C SER A 40 3.20 14.74 3.99
N LEU A 41 2.37 14.10 3.14
CA LEU A 41 1.45 13.05 3.56
C LEU A 41 2.22 11.88 4.19
N LEU A 42 3.30 11.43 3.55
CA LEU A 42 4.13 10.36 4.08
C LEU A 42 4.78 10.75 5.42
N GLY A 43 5.30 11.97 5.54
CA GLY A 43 5.84 12.48 6.81
C GLY A 43 4.79 12.42 7.93
N SER A 44 3.56 12.85 7.65
CA SER A 44 2.46 12.79 8.61
C SER A 44 2.07 11.36 8.98
N GLN A 45 2.06 10.44 8.00
CA GLN A 45 1.77 9.02 8.24
C GLN A 45 2.87 8.33 9.04
N THR A 46 4.13 8.60 8.75
CA THR A 46 5.28 8.06 9.49
C THR A 46 5.22 8.48 10.96
N LEU A 47 4.96 9.76 11.23
CA LEU A 47 4.81 10.25 12.61
C LEU A 47 3.58 9.63 13.31
N GLY A 48 2.43 9.59 12.62
CA GLY A 48 1.20 9.02 13.19
C GLY A 48 1.29 7.52 13.46
N LEU A 49 1.86 6.75 12.53
CA LEU A 49 2.06 5.31 12.69
C LEU A 49 3.16 5.02 13.72
N GLY A 50 4.22 5.84 13.78
CA GLY A 50 5.20 5.79 14.86
C GLY A 50 4.57 6.03 16.24
N PHE A 51 3.67 7.02 16.35
CA PHE A 51 2.88 7.24 17.56
C PHE A 51 1.95 6.06 17.86
N THR A 52 1.34 5.46 16.83
CA THR A 52 0.50 4.27 16.96
C THR A 52 1.28 3.07 17.51
N LEU A 53 2.52 2.86 17.05
CA LEU A 53 3.40 1.79 17.52
C LEU A 53 3.86 1.98 18.97
N GLY A 54 4.17 3.22 19.35
CA GLY A 54 4.81 3.50 20.64
C GLY A 54 3.86 3.89 21.77
N MET A 55 2.80 4.65 21.48
CA MET A 55 2.02 5.35 22.51
C MET A 55 0.60 4.82 22.65
N LEU A 56 -0.08 4.46 21.55
CA LEU A 56 -1.48 4.01 21.60
C LEU A 56 -1.69 2.77 22.49
N PRO A 57 -0.87 1.71 22.38
CA PRO A 57 -0.98 0.54 23.27
C PRO A 57 -0.69 0.85 24.73
N ARG A 58 -0.01 1.96 25.03
CA ARG A 58 0.29 2.40 26.41
C ARG A 58 -0.86 3.17 27.05
N THR A 59 -1.89 3.49 26.27
CA THR A 59 -3.07 4.17 26.81
C THR A 59 -3.82 3.25 27.77
N ARG A 60 -4.29 3.81 28.89
CA ARG A 60 -5.14 3.09 29.85
C ARG A 60 -6.62 3.19 29.50
N VAL A 61 -6.93 3.83 28.37
CA VAL A 61 -8.30 3.99 27.88
C VAL A 61 -8.83 2.61 27.51
N LEU A 62 -10.04 2.28 28.00
CA LEU A 62 -10.69 0.97 27.79
C LEU A 62 -9.88 -0.24 28.30
N GLN A 63 -8.87 -0.04 29.15
CA GLN A 63 -7.97 -1.12 29.57
C GLN A 63 -8.73 -2.29 30.22
N ASN A 64 -9.70 -1.99 31.07
CA ASN A 64 -10.52 -2.99 31.77
C ASN A 64 -11.50 -3.70 30.83
N GLU A 65 -12.12 -2.96 29.90
CA GLU A 65 -13.03 -3.50 28.89
C GLU A 65 -12.31 -4.41 27.89
N LEU A 66 -11.12 -4.00 27.44
CA LEU A 66 -10.30 -4.80 26.53
C LEU A 66 -9.76 -6.06 27.22
N ALA A 67 -9.45 -5.96 28.51
CA ALA A 67 -9.02 -7.10 29.32
C ALA A 67 -10.17 -8.11 29.54
N SER A 68 -11.40 -7.63 29.76
CA SER A 68 -12.57 -8.51 29.88
C SER A 68 -12.97 -9.14 28.55
N LEU A 69 -12.85 -8.41 27.43
CA LEU A 69 -13.22 -8.88 26.09
C LEU A 69 -12.23 -9.88 25.48
N PHE A 70 -10.93 -9.66 25.63
CA PHE A 70 -9.89 -10.49 24.98
C PHE A 70 -9.19 -11.46 25.93
N GLY A 71 -9.52 -11.39 27.22
CA GLY A 71 -8.83 -12.13 28.27
C GLY A 71 -7.41 -11.60 28.51
N THR A 72 -6.86 -11.91 29.68
CA THR A 72 -5.45 -11.72 29.99
C THR A 72 -4.68 -12.93 29.49
N LEU A 73 -4.45 -13.00 28.17
CA LEU A 73 -3.40 -13.87 27.65
C LEU A 73 -2.07 -13.24 28.04
N ASP A 74 -1.64 -13.52 29.27
CA ASP A 74 -0.42 -13.00 29.87
C ASP A 74 0.75 -13.42 28.98
N ALA A 75 1.49 -12.44 28.47
CA ALA A 75 2.76 -12.73 27.80
C ALA A 75 3.75 -13.37 28.80
N PRO A 76 4.70 -14.19 28.32
CA PRO A 76 5.73 -14.78 29.17
C PRO A 76 6.43 -13.68 29.99
N LYS A 77 6.43 -13.83 31.33
CA LYS A 77 7.09 -12.88 32.22
C LYS A 77 8.60 -12.95 31.99
N THR A 78 9.24 -11.80 31.82
CA THR A 78 10.70 -11.73 31.63
C THR A 78 11.43 -12.37 32.81
N SER A 79 12.50 -13.11 32.54
CA SER A 79 13.38 -13.65 33.58
C SER A 79 14.06 -12.53 34.35
N GLN A 80 14.35 -12.75 35.64
CA GLN A 80 14.98 -11.76 36.52
C GLN A 80 16.38 -11.35 36.03
N ASP A 81 17.09 -12.25 35.34
CA ASP A 81 18.46 -12.05 34.88
C ASP A 81 18.57 -11.08 33.69
N HIS A 82 17.46 -10.80 33.02
CA HIS A 82 17.43 -9.88 31.89
C HIS A 82 16.14 -9.07 31.95
N PRO A 83 16.13 -7.98 32.74
CA PRO A 83 14.95 -7.17 32.95
C PRO A 83 14.53 -6.46 31.67
N GLN A 84 13.24 -6.51 31.37
CA GLN A 84 12.66 -5.77 30.25
C GLN A 84 12.63 -4.28 30.58
N HIS A 85 12.95 -3.43 29.61
CA HIS A 85 12.87 -1.99 29.77
C HIS A 85 11.41 -1.54 30.09
N PRO A 86 11.18 -0.64 31.07
CA PRO A 86 9.83 -0.23 31.49
C PRO A 86 8.95 0.33 30.37
N PHE A 87 9.55 0.85 29.31
CA PHE A 87 8.83 1.33 28.13
C PHE A 87 8.11 0.20 27.37
N LEU A 88 8.72 -0.99 27.30
CA LEU A 88 8.18 -2.14 26.54
C LEU A 88 7.18 -2.97 27.34
N ALA A 89 7.23 -2.88 28.68
CA ALA A 89 6.29 -3.58 29.57
C ALA A 89 4.81 -3.40 29.15
N PRO A 90 4.28 -2.17 28.99
CA PRO A 90 2.88 -1.98 28.58
C PRO A 90 2.58 -2.46 27.14
N LEU A 91 3.58 -2.50 26.25
CA LEU A 91 3.40 -2.96 24.87
C LEU A 91 3.29 -4.48 24.78
N THR A 92 3.88 -5.18 25.74
CA THR A 92 4.03 -6.63 25.72
C THR A 92 3.17 -7.35 26.75
N GLU A 93 2.60 -6.63 27.72
CA GLU A 93 1.69 -7.18 28.74
C GLU A 93 0.58 -8.04 28.15
N SER A 94 -0.01 -7.60 27.04
CA SER A 94 -1.13 -8.27 26.37
C SER A 94 -1.05 -8.08 24.86
N PRO A 95 -0.59 -9.09 24.10
CA PRO A 95 -0.44 -8.99 22.64
C PRO A 95 -1.74 -8.56 21.92
N ALA A 96 -2.88 -9.10 22.34
CA ALA A 96 -4.18 -8.79 21.73
C ALA A 96 -4.55 -7.30 21.80
N ARG A 97 -4.41 -6.68 22.98
CA ARG A 97 -4.72 -5.25 23.21
C ARG A 97 -3.78 -4.35 22.43
N THR A 98 -2.50 -4.70 22.36
CA THR A 98 -1.52 -3.96 21.58
C THR A 98 -1.93 -3.94 20.12
N ILE A 99 -2.20 -5.11 19.53
CA ILE A 99 -2.55 -5.21 18.11
C ILE A 99 -3.92 -4.59 17.82
N PHE A 100 -4.88 -4.66 18.76
CA PHE A 100 -6.15 -3.93 18.63
C PHE A 100 -5.92 -2.44 18.43
N TRP A 101 -5.07 -1.81 19.25
CA TRP A 101 -4.71 -0.41 19.09
C TRP A 101 -3.93 -0.14 17.80
N LEU A 102 -3.06 -1.06 17.38
CA LEU A 102 -2.40 -0.97 16.07
C LEU A 102 -3.40 -0.98 14.93
N CYS A 103 -4.43 -1.84 14.98
CA CYS A 103 -5.51 -1.86 13.99
C CYS A 103 -6.28 -0.55 13.99
N ALA A 104 -6.71 -0.07 15.16
CA ALA A 104 -7.48 1.16 15.30
C ALA A 104 -6.71 2.39 14.78
N GLY A 105 -5.45 2.55 15.19
CA GLY A 105 -4.61 3.66 14.74
C GLY A 105 -4.30 3.58 13.24
N SER A 106 -3.97 2.38 12.73
CA SER A 106 -3.70 2.18 11.31
C SER A 106 -4.93 2.46 10.46
N LEU A 107 -6.13 2.04 10.88
CA LEU A 107 -7.38 2.28 10.17
C LEU A 107 -7.64 3.79 9.99
N VAL A 108 -7.45 4.57 11.06
CA VAL A 108 -7.64 6.02 11.02
C VAL A 108 -6.63 6.69 10.10
N LEU A 109 -5.34 6.38 10.25
CA LEU A 109 -4.26 7.05 9.52
C LEU A 109 -4.19 6.67 8.04
N ILE A 110 -4.41 5.38 7.74
CA ILE A 110 -4.45 4.88 6.37
C ILE A 110 -5.75 5.31 5.70
N GLY A 111 -6.88 5.29 6.41
CA GLY A 111 -8.13 5.82 5.89
C GLY A 111 -8.07 7.31 5.57
N TRP A 112 -7.42 8.10 6.42
CA TRP A 112 -7.13 9.50 6.13
C TRP A 112 -6.27 9.64 4.87
N GLY A 113 -5.16 8.91 4.78
CA GLY A 113 -4.22 9.00 3.64
C GLY A 113 -4.82 8.55 2.32
N ALA A 114 -5.65 7.50 2.33
CA ALA A 114 -6.38 7.01 1.16
C ALA A 114 -7.33 8.08 0.59
N GLY A 115 -7.84 8.97 1.45
CA GLY A 115 -8.59 10.18 1.05
C GLY A 115 -7.84 11.04 0.05
N SER A 116 -6.61 11.42 0.38
CA SER A 116 -5.75 12.23 -0.48
C SER A 116 -5.42 11.52 -1.79
N LEU A 117 -5.13 10.22 -1.70
CA LEU A 117 -4.75 9.41 -2.85
C LEU A 117 -5.90 9.23 -3.86
N ARG A 118 -7.13 9.12 -3.37
CA ARG A 118 -8.34 9.09 -4.21
C ARG A 118 -8.56 10.40 -4.96
N ILE A 119 -8.27 11.53 -4.31
CA ILE A 119 -8.39 12.86 -4.92
C ILE A 119 -7.37 12.99 -6.07
N TRP A 120 -6.12 12.58 -5.84
CA TRP A 120 -5.08 12.61 -6.87
C TRP A 120 -5.34 11.64 -8.01
N HIS A 121 -5.86 10.44 -7.71
CA HIS A 121 -6.28 9.50 -8.74
C HIS A 121 -7.32 10.11 -9.68
N LYS A 122 -8.40 10.67 -9.13
CA LYS A 122 -9.47 11.29 -9.93
C LYS A 122 -8.98 12.48 -10.74
N ALA A 123 -8.11 13.30 -10.17
CA ALA A 123 -7.50 14.41 -10.91
C ALA A 123 -6.73 13.90 -12.14
N SER A 124 -5.96 12.81 -11.98
CA SER A 124 -5.21 12.21 -13.09
C SER A 124 -6.08 11.55 -14.16
N GLU A 125 -7.27 11.07 -13.81
CA GLU A 125 -8.23 10.52 -14.78
C GLU A 125 -8.92 11.60 -15.61
N THR A 126 -9.32 12.72 -14.98
CA THR A 126 -9.96 13.84 -15.66
C THR A 126 -9.07 14.41 -16.77
N ASP A 127 -7.78 14.59 -16.47
CA ASP A 127 -6.79 15.10 -17.43
C ASP A 127 -6.63 14.17 -18.64
N ARG A 128 -6.62 12.85 -18.42
CA ARG A 128 -6.55 11.85 -19.50
C ARG A 128 -7.78 11.87 -20.43
N SER A 129 -8.93 12.31 -19.93
CA SER A 129 -10.18 12.35 -20.71
C SER A 129 -10.38 13.64 -21.51
N HIS A 130 -9.75 14.74 -21.09
CA HIS A 130 -9.82 16.05 -21.75
C HIS A 130 -8.41 16.63 -21.93
N PRO A 131 -7.61 16.12 -22.88
CA PRO A 131 -6.38 16.79 -23.31
C PRO A 131 -6.80 18.08 -24.06
N THR A 132 -7.10 19.14 -23.32
CA THR A 132 -7.58 20.40 -23.90
C THR A 132 -6.39 21.16 -24.47
N GLU A 133 -6.59 21.66 -25.69
CA GLU A 133 -5.69 22.47 -26.51
C GLU A 133 -4.77 23.41 -25.71
N GLN A 134 -3.52 23.45 -26.17
CA GLN A 134 -2.42 24.28 -25.68
C GLN A 134 -2.85 25.66 -25.16
N PRO A 135 -2.44 25.99 -23.92
CA PRO A 135 -1.96 27.33 -23.61
C PRO A 135 -0.43 27.24 -23.54
N SER A 136 0.22 27.76 -24.56
CA SER A 136 1.63 28.14 -24.53
C SER A 136 1.90 29.00 -23.29
N THR A 137 2.57 28.44 -22.27
CA THR A 137 3.43 29.13 -21.31
C THR A 137 3.90 28.12 -20.26
N THR A 138 5.16 27.72 -20.39
CA THR A 138 5.93 26.80 -19.53
C THR A 138 6.03 27.23 -18.05
N GLY A 139 5.39 28.33 -17.63
CA GLY A 139 5.29 28.76 -16.23
C GLY A 139 3.87 28.70 -15.63
N SER A 140 2.87 28.25 -16.38
CA SER A 140 1.47 28.23 -15.90
C SER A 140 1.12 26.94 -15.16
N ALA A 141 1.59 25.77 -15.63
CA ALA A 141 1.22 24.47 -15.05
C ALA A 141 1.57 24.33 -13.55
N GLU A 142 2.72 24.84 -13.13
CA GLU A 142 3.13 24.83 -11.71
C GLU A 142 2.23 25.74 -10.85
N LYS A 143 1.83 26.90 -11.38
CA LYS A 143 0.92 27.85 -10.70
C LYS A 143 -0.55 27.37 -10.73
N THR A 144 -0.98 26.67 -11.77
CA THR A 144 -2.32 26.09 -11.86
C THR A 144 -2.52 24.98 -10.83
N PHE A 145 -1.50 24.21 -10.46
CA PHE A 145 -1.63 23.15 -9.46
C PHE A 145 -1.45 23.64 -8.00
N LEU A 146 -0.66 24.70 -7.78
CA LEU A 146 -0.58 25.36 -6.47
C LEU A 146 -1.90 26.08 -6.09
N GLY A 147 -2.74 26.44 -7.07
CA GLY A 147 -3.96 27.24 -6.88
C GLY A 147 -5.29 26.61 -7.31
N THR A 148 -5.34 25.52 -8.09
CA THR A 148 -6.63 24.86 -8.37
C THR A 148 -7.09 24.08 -7.15
N LYS A 149 -8.16 24.58 -6.57
CA LYS A 149 -8.92 23.96 -5.48
C LYS A 149 -9.50 22.64 -6.02
N VAL A 150 -8.72 21.55 -6.00
CA VAL A 150 -9.23 20.21 -6.34
C VAL A 150 -10.43 19.97 -5.43
N GLU A 151 -11.62 19.93 -6.04
CA GLU A 151 -12.86 19.92 -5.29
C GLU A 151 -12.96 18.60 -4.51
N ARG A 152 -13.11 18.72 -3.20
CA ARG A 152 -13.20 17.53 -2.34
C ARG A 152 -14.49 16.81 -2.69
N PRO A 153 -14.48 15.47 -2.80
CA PRO A 153 -15.70 14.72 -3.07
C PRO A 153 -16.73 14.99 -1.98
N PRO A 154 -18.03 15.04 -2.33
CA PRO A 154 -19.09 15.27 -1.37
C PRO A 154 -19.07 14.17 -0.30
N ILE A 155 -19.50 14.52 0.92
CA ILE A 155 -19.56 13.62 2.08
C ILE A 155 -20.17 12.23 1.74
N PRO A 156 -21.31 12.12 1.04
CA PRO A 156 -21.87 10.80 0.69
C PRO A 156 -20.92 9.93 -0.14
N ALA A 157 -20.15 10.51 -1.06
CA ALA A 157 -19.20 9.75 -1.87
C ALA A 157 -17.99 9.26 -1.06
N ARG A 158 -17.63 9.96 0.03
CA ARG A 158 -16.59 9.51 0.97
C ARG A 158 -17.10 8.37 1.84
N ILE A 159 -18.33 8.48 2.33
CA ILE A 159 -18.99 7.42 3.11
C ILE A 159 -19.08 6.15 2.28
N LEU A 160 -19.55 6.24 1.02
CA LEU A 160 -19.66 5.08 0.15
C LEU A 160 -18.29 4.40 -0.09
N ALA A 161 -17.22 5.17 -0.32
CA ALA A 161 -15.89 4.56 -0.45
C ALA A 161 -15.34 3.98 0.84
N SER A 162 -15.68 4.55 2.00
CA SER A 162 -15.34 3.94 3.29
C SER A 162 -16.10 2.65 3.53
N GLN A 163 -17.36 2.56 3.07
CA GLN A 163 -18.14 1.32 3.10
C GLN A 163 -17.50 0.27 2.19
N ASP A 164 -17.13 0.64 0.97
CA ASP A 164 -16.44 -0.26 0.03
C ASP A 164 -15.13 -0.80 0.62
N ALA A 165 -14.32 0.07 1.23
CA ALA A 165 -13.06 -0.31 1.86
C ALA A 165 -13.27 -1.20 3.11
N ALA A 166 -14.28 -0.90 3.93
CA ALA A 166 -14.62 -1.71 5.09
C ALA A 166 -15.10 -3.11 4.69
N ILE A 167 -15.93 -3.21 3.65
CA ILE A 167 -16.35 -4.48 3.06
C ILE A 167 -15.14 -5.26 2.54
N ALA A 168 -14.22 -4.60 1.82
CA ALA A 168 -13.02 -5.24 1.29
C ALA A 168 -12.15 -5.84 2.41
N VAL A 169 -11.95 -5.09 3.51
CA VAL A 169 -11.21 -5.58 4.69
C VAL A 169 -11.95 -6.72 5.40
N ALA A 170 -13.27 -6.63 5.52
CA ALA A 170 -14.08 -7.69 6.12
C ALA A 170 -13.99 -9.01 5.31
N PHE A 171 -13.93 -8.93 3.97
CA PHE A 171 -13.74 -10.11 3.12
C PHE A 171 -12.29 -10.60 3.06
N SER A 172 -11.30 -9.71 3.09
CA SER A 172 -9.90 -10.11 3.02
C SER A 172 -9.38 -10.68 4.33
N SER A 173 -9.88 -10.21 5.49
CA SER A 173 -9.35 -10.62 6.79
C SER A 173 -9.46 -12.12 7.09
N PRO A 174 -10.56 -12.85 6.79
CA PRO A 174 -10.60 -14.29 6.95
C PRO A 174 -9.64 -15.01 6.00
N LEU A 175 -9.48 -14.51 4.77
CA LEU A 175 -8.54 -15.07 3.80
C LEU A 175 -7.10 -14.93 4.30
N VAL A 176 -6.73 -13.75 4.79
CA VAL A 176 -5.42 -13.50 5.39
C VAL A 176 -5.23 -14.35 6.65
N PHE A 177 -6.26 -14.52 7.49
CA PHE A 177 -6.19 -15.40 8.66
C PHE A 177 -5.86 -16.84 8.26
N VAL A 178 -6.56 -17.39 7.27
CA VAL A 178 -6.29 -18.74 6.74
C VAL A 178 -4.86 -18.82 6.21
N LEU A 179 -4.39 -17.83 5.46
CA LEU A 179 -3.01 -17.79 4.99
C LEU A 179 -2.01 -17.78 6.16
N LEU A 180 -2.22 -16.95 7.19
CA LEU A 180 -1.34 -16.92 8.36
C LEU A 180 -1.26 -18.29 9.04
N VAL A 181 -2.39 -18.98 9.21
CA VAL A 181 -2.43 -20.34 9.77
C VAL A 181 -1.67 -21.33 8.87
N LEU A 182 -1.85 -21.27 7.55
CA LEU A 182 -1.13 -22.11 6.60
C LEU A 182 0.39 -21.87 6.63
N PHE A 183 0.82 -20.63 6.89
CA PHE A 183 2.22 -20.25 7.04
C PHE A 183 2.78 -20.47 8.46
N GLY A 184 2.02 -21.13 9.35
CA GLY A 184 2.51 -21.60 10.65
C GLY A 184 1.98 -20.83 11.87
N ALA A 185 0.96 -19.99 11.73
CA ALA A 185 0.32 -19.37 12.89
C ALA A 185 -0.40 -20.41 13.76
N PRO A 186 -0.36 -20.27 15.10
CA PRO A 186 -1.01 -21.20 16.03
C PRO A 186 -2.54 -21.19 15.89
N MET A 187 -3.10 -22.33 15.50
CA MET A 187 -4.53 -22.49 15.20
C MET A 187 -5.43 -22.57 16.44
N SER A 188 -4.94 -23.02 17.60
CA SER A 188 -5.78 -23.27 18.79
C SER A 188 -5.57 -22.29 19.94
N SER A 189 -4.34 -21.81 20.15
CA SER A 189 -3.96 -21.14 21.40
C SER A 189 -3.92 -19.61 21.32
N HIS A 190 -3.90 -19.04 20.11
CA HIS A 190 -3.83 -17.58 19.88
C HIS A 190 -4.73 -17.11 18.73
N LEU A 191 -6.00 -17.54 18.75
CA LEU A 191 -6.98 -17.15 17.73
C LEU A 191 -7.22 -15.63 17.69
N ILE A 192 -7.51 -15.00 18.84
CA ILE A 192 -7.82 -13.56 18.92
C ILE A 192 -6.65 -12.70 18.40
N PRO A 193 -5.40 -12.87 18.89
CA PRO A 193 -4.26 -12.11 18.37
C PRO A 193 -3.99 -12.35 16.87
N THR A 194 -4.18 -13.57 16.37
CA THR A 194 -3.98 -13.92 14.95
C THR A 194 -5.05 -13.26 14.08
N THR A 195 -6.30 -13.20 14.53
CA THR A 195 -7.37 -12.46 13.86
C THR A 195 -7.06 -10.98 13.79
N PHE A 196 -6.54 -10.37 14.86
CA PHE A 196 -6.13 -8.97 14.81
C PHE A 196 -4.95 -8.72 13.87
N LEU A 197 -3.97 -9.63 13.80
CA LEU A 197 -2.91 -9.54 12.80
C LEU A 197 -3.48 -9.60 11.36
N ALA A 198 -4.44 -10.50 11.11
CA ALA A 198 -5.08 -10.63 9.81
C ALA A 198 -5.87 -9.38 9.40
N VAL A 199 -6.57 -8.77 10.37
CA VAL A 199 -7.26 -7.49 10.20
C VAL A 199 -6.25 -6.36 9.94
N LEU A 200 -5.17 -6.28 10.71
CA LEU A 200 -4.11 -5.29 10.52
C LEU A 200 -3.53 -5.37 9.10
N LEU A 201 -3.11 -6.56 8.66
CA LEU A 201 -2.61 -6.78 7.31
C LEU A 201 -3.63 -6.40 6.24
N SER A 202 -4.91 -6.73 6.44
CA SER A 202 -5.98 -6.34 5.53
C SER A 202 -6.14 -4.82 5.46
N ILE A 203 -6.04 -4.11 6.58
CA ILE A 203 -6.04 -2.64 6.61
C ILE A 203 -4.82 -2.08 5.85
N LEU A 204 -3.62 -2.62 6.09
CA LEU A 204 -2.38 -2.13 5.48
C LEU A 204 -2.31 -2.37 3.95
N THR A 205 -3.00 -3.40 3.45
CA THR A 205 -2.87 -3.85 2.05
C THR A 205 -4.10 -3.59 1.18
N VAL A 206 -5.31 -3.76 1.73
CA VAL A 206 -6.58 -3.75 0.97
C VAL A 206 -7.37 -2.46 1.17
N TRP A 207 -7.24 -1.79 2.32
CA TRP A 207 -8.03 -0.57 2.60
C TRP A 207 -7.79 0.54 1.57
N THR A 208 -6.53 0.92 1.36
CA THR A 208 -6.16 1.99 0.42
C THR A 208 -6.64 1.72 -1.00
N PRO A 209 -6.33 0.58 -1.66
CA PRO A 209 -6.80 0.32 -3.02
C PRO A 209 -8.32 0.26 -3.13
N ALA A 210 -9.01 -0.31 -2.13
CA ALA A 210 -10.47 -0.37 -2.13
C ALA A 210 -11.11 1.01 -1.95
N TYR A 211 -10.51 1.88 -1.13
CA TYR A 211 -11.01 3.25 -0.96
C TYR A 211 -10.74 4.12 -2.20
N THR A 212 -9.60 3.94 -2.89
CA THR A 212 -9.22 4.75 -4.06
C THR A 212 -9.95 4.31 -5.33
N PHE A 213 -9.93 3.02 -5.64
CA PHE A 213 -10.46 2.46 -6.89
C PHE A 213 -11.86 1.87 -6.75
N GLY A 214 -12.32 1.63 -5.52
CA GLY A 214 -13.56 0.90 -5.24
C GLY A 214 -13.37 -0.62 -5.28
N LEU A 215 -14.41 -1.32 -4.82
CA LEU A 215 -14.45 -2.79 -4.81
C LEU A 215 -14.45 -3.37 -6.24
N PRO A 216 -13.66 -4.44 -6.49
CA PRO A 216 -13.80 -5.22 -7.71
C PRO A 216 -15.08 -6.05 -7.62
N SER A 217 -16.01 -5.86 -8.56
CA SER A 217 -17.21 -6.69 -8.66
C SER A 217 -16.90 -7.95 -9.46
N LEU A 218 -17.17 -9.12 -8.90
CA LEU A 218 -17.03 -10.41 -9.59
C LEU A 218 -18.28 -10.78 -10.41
N THR A 219 -19.44 -10.22 -10.05
CA THR A 219 -20.73 -10.61 -10.63
C THR A 219 -21.24 -9.62 -11.68
N SER A 220 -20.83 -8.34 -11.60
CA SER A 220 -21.30 -7.32 -12.54
C SER A 220 -20.46 -7.32 -13.81
N GLN A 221 -21.11 -7.49 -14.97
CA GLN A 221 -20.49 -7.39 -16.30
C GLN A 221 -20.52 -5.97 -16.89
N THR A 222 -20.65 -4.94 -16.05
CA THR A 222 -20.60 -3.56 -16.51
C THR A 222 -19.17 -3.18 -16.92
N LEU A 223 -19.01 -2.34 -17.94
CA LEU A 223 -17.68 -1.88 -18.40
C LEU A 223 -16.84 -1.30 -17.24
N LYS A 224 -17.46 -0.51 -16.36
CA LYS A 224 -16.80 0.05 -15.17
C LYS A 224 -16.42 -0.99 -14.11
N ALA A 225 -17.10 -2.12 -14.04
CA ALA A 225 -16.71 -3.22 -13.17
C ALA A 225 -15.53 -4.00 -13.75
N GLU A 226 -15.52 -4.19 -15.07
CA GLU A 226 -14.40 -4.79 -15.80
C GLU A 226 -13.12 -3.97 -15.61
N GLU A 227 -13.17 -2.67 -15.88
CA GLU A 227 -12.03 -1.76 -15.74
C GLU A 227 -11.44 -1.79 -14.32
N ARG A 228 -12.30 -1.79 -13.29
CA ARG A 228 -11.86 -1.91 -11.89
C ARG A 228 -11.18 -3.25 -11.64
N ARG A 229 -11.74 -4.36 -12.13
CA ARG A 229 -11.13 -5.67 -11.96
C ARG A 229 -9.77 -5.76 -12.64
N GLN A 230 -9.66 -5.28 -13.88
CA GLN A 230 -8.40 -5.20 -14.61
C GLN A 230 -7.39 -4.30 -13.90
N LYS A 231 -7.82 -3.20 -13.28
CA LYS A 231 -6.95 -2.35 -12.47
C LYS A 231 -6.40 -3.10 -11.26
N TRP A 232 -7.22 -3.84 -10.52
CA TRP A 232 -6.77 -4.66 -9.38
C TRP A 232 -5.79 -5.77 -9.81
N ILE A 233 -6.10 -6.47 -10.90
CA ILE A 233 -5.22 -7.51 -11.47
C ILE A 233 -3.88 -6.90 -11.90
N GLY A 234 -3.92 -5.81 -12.67
CA GLY A 234 -2.71 -5.10 -13.11
C GLY A 234 -1.86 -4.62 -11.93
N LEU A 235 -2.50 -4.23 -10.82
CA LEU A 235 -1.81 -3.68 -9.66
C LEU A 235 -1.14 -4.75 -8.79
N PHE A 236 -1.84 -5.85 -8.48
CA PHE A 236 -1.38 -6.85 -7.51
C PHE A 236 -0.88 -8.16 -8.12
N VAL A 237 -1.23 -8.45 -9.38
CA VAL A 237 -0.78 -9.66 -10.08
C VAL A 237 0.33 -9.31 -11.08
N GLU A 238 0.12 -8.28 -11.89
CA GLU A 238 1.11 -7.88 -12.91
C GLU A 238 2.16 -6.90 -12.38
N PHE A 239 1.95 -6.33 -11.18
CA PHE A 239 2.78 -5.27 -10.60
C PHE A 239 3.01 -4.08 -11.57
N SER A 240 2.00 -3.78 -12.39
CA SER A 240 2.05 -2.71 -13.39
C SER A 240 1.84 -1.35 -12.73
N THR A 241 2.88 -0.80 -12.13
CA THR A 241 2.83 0.49 -11.43
C THR A 241 3.07 1.68 -12.36
N ARG A 242 2.12 1.90 -13.29
CA ARG A 242 2.26 2.90 -14.36
C ARG A 242 2.18 4.34 -13.83
N SER A 243 1.28 4.61 -12.90
CA SER A 243 1.14 5.95 -12.30
C SER A 243 1.87 6.06 -10.95
N PRO A 244 2.26 7.27 -10.51
CA PRO A 244 2.77 7.50 -9.16
C PRO A 244 1.76 7.11 -8.06
N VAL A 245 0.46 7.28 -8.33
CA VAL A 245 -0.62 6.86 -7.43
C VAL A 245 -0.62 5.34 -7.25
N ASP A 246 -0.44 4.57 -8.33
CA ASP A 246 -0.36 3.11 -8.26
C ASP A 246 0.81 2.64 -7.39
N ARG A 247 1.97 3.30 -7.49
CA ARG A 247 3.15 3.01 -6.64
C ARG A 247 2.89 3.29 -5.17
N ALA A 248 2.25 4.42 -4.89
CA ALA A 248 1.86 4.82 -3.55
C ALA A 248 0.85 3.88 -2.89
N ILE A 249 0.26 2.95 -3.64
CA ILE A 249 -0.63 1.90 -3.13
C ILE A 249 0.10 0.57 -3.01
N VAL A 250 0.85 0.16 -4.04
CA VAL A 250 1.47 -1.17 -4.13
C VAL A 250 2.66 -1.34 -3.20
N PHE A 251 3.60 -0.39 -3.25
CA PHE A 251 4.85 -0.53 -2.50
C PHE A 251 4.61 -0.61 -0.99
N PRO A 252 3.73 0.21 -0.37
CA PRO A 252 3.41 0.05 1.05
C PRO A 252 2.73 -1.28 1.36
N ALA A 253 1.87 -1.80 0.49
CA ALA A 253 1.20 -3.08 0.68
C ALA A 253 2.20 -4.25 0.64
N ILE A 254 3.09 -4.28 -0.36
CA ILE A 254 4.17 -5.28 -0.45
C ILE A 254 5.10 -5.16 0.75
N GLY A 255 5.50 -3.93 1.10
CA GLY A 255 6.33 -3.66 2.27
C GLY A 255 5.72 -4.20 3.55
N ALA A 256 4.40 -4.06 3.74
CA ALA A 256 3.71 -4.60 4.90
C ALA A 256 3.75 -6.13 4.98
N ILE A 257 3.57 -6.82 3.85
CA ILE A 257 3.62 -8.29 3.78
C ILE A 257 5.04 -8.78 4.08
N ILE A 258 6.05 -8.21 3.42
CA ILE A 258 7.46 -8.56 3.64
C ILE A 258 7.84 -8.27 5.10
N GLY A 259 7.46 -7.11 5.62
CA GLY A 259 7.70 -6.73 7.00
C GLY A 259 7.08 -7.72 7.99
N CYS A 260 5.80 -8.08 7.81
CA CYS A 260 5.12 -9.06 8.65
C CYS A 260 5.86 -10.42 8.67
N TRP A 261 6.29 -10.87 7.50
CA TRP A 261 7.02 -12.12 7.34
C TRP A 261 8.40 -12.07 8.01
N LEU A 262 9.15 -10.98 7.82
CA LEU A 262 10.42 -10.75 8.52
C LEU A 262 10.24 -10.68 10.04
N GLY A 263 9.11 -10.16 10.52
CA GLY A 263 8.77 -10.15 11.93
C GLY A 263 8.54 -11.53 12.54
N ALA A 264 8.36 -12.58 11.73
CA ALA A 264 8.30 -13.96 12.23
C ALA A 264 9.70 -14.55 12.50
N LEU A 265 10.76 -14.00 11.90
CA LEU A 265 12.12 -14.53 12.02
C LEU A 265 12.69 -14.55 13.46
N PRO A 266 12.38 -13.59 14.35
CA PRO A 266 12.87 -13.65 15.72
C PRO A 266 12.20 -14.70 16.60
N MET A 267 11.09 -15.31 16.18
CA MET A 267 10.30 -16.23 17.01
C MET A 267 11.02 -17.56 17.28
N PRO A 268 11.70 -18.21 16.30
CA PRO A 268 12.44 -19.45 16.55
C PRO A 268 13.75 -19.25 17.31
N LEU A 269 14.18 -18.00 17.55
CA LEU A 269 15.48 -17.69 18.16
C LEU A 269 15.49 -17.86 19.70
N ASP A 270 14.34 -18.25 20.28
CA ASP A 270 14.14 -18.68 21.66
C ASP A 270 14.88 -17.82 22.70
N TRP A 271 14.66 -16.50 22.64
CA TRP A 271 15.20 -15.58 23.65
C TRP A 271 14.29 -15.47 24.88
N ASP A 272 13.18 -16.21 24.90
CA ASP A 272 12.14 -16.20 25.94
C ASP A 272 11.72 -14.79 26.36
N ARG A 273 11.49 -13.91 25.38
CA ARG A 273 11.13 -12.50 25.65
C ARG A 273 9.66 -12.20 25.46
N PRO A 274 9.07 -11.36 26.32
CA PRO A 274 7.69 -10.91 26.15
C PRO A 274 7.45 -10.16 24.83
N TRP A 275 8.48 -9.52 24.26
CA TRP A 275 8.37 -8.87 22.94
C TRP A 275 8.35 -9.87 21.77
N GLN A 276 8.79 -11.13 21.95
CA GLN A 276 8.70 -12.21 20.96
C GLN A 276 7.31 -12.88 20.93
N ALA A 277 6.41 -12.52 21.85
CA ALA A 277 5.09 -13.16 21.93
C ALA A 277 4.31 -13.00 20.61
N TRP A 278 3.73 -14.10 20.12
CA TRP A 278 2.95 -14.09 18.89
C TRP A 278 1.70 -13.19 19.02
N PRO A 279 1.35 -12.37 18.01
CA PRO A 279 2.11 -11.96 16.82
C PRO A 279 2.66 -10.51 16.92
N LEU A 280 3.24 -10.13 18.06
CA LEU A 280 3.71 -8.75 18.28
C LEU A 280 4.77 -8.33 17.25
N THR A 281 5.85 -9.11 17.11
CA THR A 281 6.94 -8.77 16.19
C THR A 281 6.46 -8.66 14.75
N SER A 282 5.62 -9.60 14.30
CA SER A 282 4.99 -9.57 12.97
C SER A 282 4.11 -8.34 12.78
N ALA A 283 3.29 -7.97 13.75
CA ALA A 283 2.43 -6.78 13.65
C ALA A 283 3.23 -5.47 13.58
N TYR A 284 4.26 -5.33 14.41
CA TYR A 284 5.15 -4.15 14.39
C TYR A 284 5.91 -4.05 13.07
N MET A 285 6.49 -5.16 12.62
CA MET A 285 7.24 -5.19 11.36
C MET A 285 6.34 -5.02 10.14
N ALA A 286 5.06 -5.40 10.20
CA ALA A 286 4.10 -5.08 9.14
C ALA A 286 3.92 -3.57 8.95
N ILE A 287 3.77 -2.81 10.03
CA ILE A 287 3.65 -1.34 9.96
C ILE A 287 4.99 -0.71 9.53
N ILE A 288 6.11 -1.17 10.09
CA ILE A 288 7.44 -0.67 9.69
C ILE A 288 7.69 -0.94 8.20
N GLY A 289 7.37 -2.14 7.73
CA GLY A 289 7.45 -2.52 6.32
C GLY A 289 6.55 -1.65 5.43
N HIS A 290 5.33 -1.33 5.88
CA HIS A 290 4.44 -0.39 5.19
C HIS A 290 5.06 1.01 5.04
N LEU A 291 5.72 1.51 6.10
CA LEU A 291 6.41 2.80 6.09
C LEU A 291 7.61 2.80 5.14
N ILE A 292 8.43 1.74 5.19
CA ILE A 292 9.57 1.58 4.27
C ILE A 292 9.08 1.50 2.82
N GLY A 293 8.04 0.69 2.55
CA GLY A 293 7.43 0.60 1.23
C GLY A 293 6.91 1.96 0.73
N SER A 294 6.28 2.74 1.59
CA SER A 294 5.87 4.11 1.27
C SER A 294 7.06 5.03 0.95
N GLY A 295 8.17 4.91 1.69
CA GLY A 295 9.41 5.65 1.41
C GLY A 295 10.01 5.29 0.05
N ILE A 296 10.04 3.99 -0.29
CA ILE A 296 10.53 3.51 -1.58
C ILE A 296 9.63 4.04 -2.71
N SER A 297 8.30 4.01 -2.54
CA SER A 297 7.36 4.60 -3.51
C SER A 297 7.67 6.07 -3.82
N LEU A 298 7.92 6.87 -2.78
CA LEU A 298 8.29 8.27 -2.92
C LEU A 298 9.62 8.42 -3.67
N ALA A 299 10.64 7.66 -3.28
CA ALA A 299 11.96 7.69 -3.92
C ALA A 299 11.88 7.34 -5.41
N VAL A 300 11.17 6.25 -5.76
CA VAL A 300 10.96 5.84 -7.16
C VAL A 300 10.17 6.88 -7.94
N SER A 301 9.18 7.52 -7.31
CA SER A 301 8.38 8.56 -7.97
C SER A 301 9.19 9.82 -8.26
N ILE A 302 10.06 10.23 -7.33
CA ILE A 302 11.00 11.34 -7.55
C ILE A 302 12.01 10.99 -8.64
N ALA A 303 12.60 9.79 -8.59
CA ALA A 303 13.60 9.37 -9.58
C ALA A 303 13.04 9.35 -11.01
N GLN A 304 11.79 8.88 -11.18
CA GLN A 304 11.16 8.87 -12.50
C GLN A 304 10.75 10.27 -12.98
N PHE A 305 10.35 11.16 -12.06
CA PHE A 305 10.10 12.55 -12.39
C PHE A 305 11.37 13.23 -12.93
N LEU A 306 12.48 13.12 -12.19
CA LEU A 306 13.78 13.68 -12.60
C LEU A 306 14.30 13.07 -13.91
N LEU A 307 14.07 11.77 -14.11
CA LEU A 307 14.46 11.11 -15.36
C LEU A 307 13.71 11.70 -16.55
N ILE A 308 12.41 11.97 -16.41
CA ILE A 308 11.59 12.55 -17.48
C ILE A 308 12.05 13.97 -17.78
N GLU A 309 12.28 14.79 -16.74
CA GLU A 309 12.79 16.16 -16.89
C GLU A 309 14.12 16.17 -17.66
N ALA A 310 15.06 15.30 -17.28
CA ALA A 310 16.34 15.17 -17.98
C ALA A 310 16.21 14.72 -19.45
N GLN A 311 15.19 13.91 -19.80
CA GLN A 311 14.93 13.54 -21.19
C GLN A 311 14.32 14.71 -21.98
N LEU A 312 13.52 15.55 -21.34
CA LEU A 312 12.92 16.74 -21.97
C LEU A 312 13.99 17.78 -22.30
N ASP A 313 14.91 18.04 -21.37
CA ASP A 313 16.03 18.96 -21.59
C ASP A 313 16.89 18.49 -22.76
N LYS A 314 17.20 17.19 -22.81
CA LYS A 314 17.97 16.60 -23.91
C LYS A 314 17.26 16.65 -25.27
N ALA A 315 15.92 16.69 -25.30
CA ALA A 315 15.15 16.80 -26.54
C ALA A 315 14.97 18.25 -27.01
N ALA A 316 15.24 19.22 -26.14
CA ALA A 316 15.18 20.65 -26.45
C ALA A 316 16.51 21.18 -27.05
N ASP A 317 17.63 20.51 -26.79
CA ASP A 317 18.96 20.75 -27.36
C ASP A 317 19.15 20.09 -28.74
#